data_AF-A0AAJ7FNQ7-F1
#
_entry.id   AF-A0AAJ7FNQ7-F1
#
_cell.length_a   1.000
_cell.length_b   1.000
_cell.length_c   1.000
_cell.angle_alpha   90.00
_cell.angle_beta   90.00
_cell.angle_gamma   90.00
#
_symmetry.space_group_name_H-M   'P 1'
#
loop_
_entity.id
_entity.type
_entity.pdbx_description
1 polymer ?
#
loop_
_entity_poly.entity_id
_entity_poly.type
_entity_poly.pdbx_seq_one_letter_code
_entity_poly.pdbx_strand_id
1 'polypeptide(L)'
;MEDIPVQPGSTQADFIQNELNFDIDPKDPMTNADLKDPVENEWIDILMNGQLRRKIIKLGEKGNRPNASDICTLKIIGKLEDGTVVEEYEELTIQLGDIEVIQGLDLAIALMNIGEIAEVEVGPRFGYGDIGNKPNIPGGAKIFYTVELKAIELEVDLDQLSVHQRQEIGNKKRERGNWWYMRNEPTLAIQCYRRALEYLDDTNGGISYQEKEGDQFASDADLQGLLEDRMKVYNNLAAAQMKCDAYDSAQRSVENVLRCQPQNVKALFRKGKILHVRGEHAQAYAMLQQAAKLDPESKEIQQELVILQKKNAKDAHREKNLYRKMLGTSKVNGVELKKTVTESKNKNVAKVAWSLIGGAAVALAGIFAYRYTS
;
A
#
# COMPACT_ATOMS: atom_id res chain seq x y z
N MET A 1 -21.40 12.25 -32.28
CA MET A 1 -20.25 11.84 -33.10
C MET A 1 -20.81 10.83 -34.08
N GLU A 2 -20.65 11.08 -35.38
CA GLU A 2 -21.14 10.17 -36.42
C GLU A 2 -20.26 8.91 -36.43
N ASP A 3 -20.89 7.73 -36.39
CA ASP A 3 -20.20 6.45 -36.50
C ASP A 3 -19.55 6.33 -37.89
N ILE A 4 -18.22 6.41 -37.92
CA ILE A 4 -17.44 6.13 -39.13
C ILE A 4 -17.29 4.59 -39.21
N PRO A 5 -17.79 3.94 -40.27
CA PRO A 5 -17.68 2.49 -40.39
C PRO A 5 -16.22 2.13 -40.72
N VAL A 6 -15.56 1.40 -39.81
CA VAL A 6 -14.22 0.84 -40.03
C VAL A 6 -14.25 -0.07 -41.25
N GLN A 7 -13.48 0.26 -42.28
CA GLN A 7 -13.41 -0.55 -43.49
C GLN A 7 -12.72 -1.90 -43.20
N PRO A 8 -13.31 -3.03 -43.66
CA PRO A 8 -12.75 -4.35 -43.42
C PRO A 8 -11.43 -4.50 -44.20
N GLY A 9 -10.32 -4.63 -43.46
CA GLY A 9 -8.98 -4.84 -44.03
C GLY A 9 -7.95 -3.77 -43.70
N SER A 10 -8.30 -2.72 -42.94
CA SER A 10 -7.33 -1.75 -42.44
C SER A 10 -6.53 -2.33 -41.27
N THR A 11 -5.21 -2.18 -41.32
CA THR A 11 -4.33 -2.56 -40.21
C THR A 11 -4.44 -1.52 -39.09
N GLN A 12 -4.01 -1.86 -37.87
CA GLN A 12 -3.97 -0.90 -36.76
C GLN A 12 -3.08 0.32 -37.09
N ALA A 13 -2.08 0.14 -37.97
CA ALA A 13 -1.27 1.23 -38.52
C ALA A 13 -2.09 2.21 -39.38
N ASP A 14 -2.97 1.67 -40.24
CA ASP A 14 -3.78 2.47 -41.16
C ASP A 14 -4.82 3.32 -40.40
N PHE A 15 -5.35 2.79 -39.30
CA PHE A 15 -6.25 3.54 -38.40
C PHE A 15 -5.52 4.70 -37.71
N ILE A 16 -4.34 4.45 -37.14
CA ILE A 16 -3.57 5.48 -36.42
C ILE A 16 -3.11 6.60 -37.35
N GLN A 17 -2.67 6.28 -38.57
CA GLN A 17 -2.28 7.30 -39.54
C GLN A 17 -3.46 8.11 -40.07
N ASN A 18 -4.55 7.45 -40.47
CA ASN A 18 -5.63 8.12 -41.20
C ASN A 18 -6.66 8.80 -40.28
N GLU A 19 -6.91 8.27 -39.08
CA GLU A 19 -7.94 8.81 -38.18
C GLU A 19 -7.37 9.63 -37.01
N LEU A 20 -6.19 9.29 -36.49
CA LEU A 20 -5.62 9.96 -35.30
C LEU A 20 -4.62 11.08 -35.63
N ASN A 21 -4.26 11.25 -36.91
CA ASN A 21 -3.40 12.33 -37.44
C ASN A 21 -2.09 12.54 -36.65
N PHE A 22 -1.52 11.44 -36.12
CA PHE A 22 -0.19 11.43 -35.56
C PHE A 22 0.81 11.09 -36.68
N ASP A 23 1.81 11.95 -36.87
CA ASP A 23 2.87 11.80 -37.88
C ASP A 23 3.88 10.73 -37.42
N ILE A 24 3.40 9.50 -37.34
CA ILE A 24 4.16 8.33 -36.91
C ILE A 24 4.74 7.68 -38.17
N ASP A 25 6.08 7.58 -38.23
CA ASP A 25 6.77 6.88 -39.32
C ASP A 25 6.56 5.36 -39.18
N PRO A 26 5.76 4.71 -40.05
CA PRO A 26 5.49 3.28 -39.94
C PRO A 26 6.72 2.43 -40.28
N LYS A 27 7.81 3.04 -40.78
CA LYS A 27 9.10 2.40 -41.04
C LYS A 27 10.09 2.55 -39.90
N ASP A 28 9.79 3.36 -38.89
CA ASP A 28 10.59 3.41 -37.67
C ASP A 28 10.60 2.01 -37.02
N PRO A 29 11.77 1.42 -36.73
CA PRO A 29 11.85 0.05 -36.23
C PRO A 29 11.12 -0.20 -34.91
N MET A 30 10.93 0.83 -34.07
CA MET A 30 10.13 0.71 -32.84
C MET A 30 8.63 0.65 -33.17
N THR A 31 8.18 1.58 -34.01
CA THR A 31 6.80 1.67 -34.47
C THR A 31 6.39 0.44 -35.30
N ASN A 32 7.23 -0.02 -36.23
CA ASN A 32 6.97 -1.18 -37.11
C ASN A 32 6.87 -2.51 -36.32
N ALA A 33 7.51 -2.61 -35.15
CA ALA A 33 7.36 -3.76 -34.28
C ALA A 33 5.98 -3.79 -33.59
N ASP A 34 5.48 -2.62 -33.18
CA ASP A 34 4.17 -2.47 -32.54
C ASP A 34 2.98 -2.57 -33.52
N LEU A 35 3.23 -2.38 -34.82
CA LEU A 35 2.21 -2.39 -35.87
C LEU A 35 1.98 -3.76 -36.53
N LYS A 36 2.78 -4.79 -36.21
CA LYS A 36 2.55 -6.13 -36.75
C LYS A 36 1.41 -6.80 -36.00
N ASP A 37 0.41 -7.23 -36.77
CA ASP A 37 -0.68 -8.06 -36.27
C ASP A 37 -0.09 -9.28 -35.53
N PRO A 38 -0.66 -9.67 -34.38
CA PRO A 38 -0.19 -10.82 -33.63
C PRO A 38 -0.19 -12.08 -34.51
N VAL A 39 0.98 -12.71 -34.61
CA VAL A 39 1.18 -13.92 -35.41
C VAL A 39 0.90 -15.15 -34.53
N GLU A 40 0.00 -16.02 -34.98
CA GLU A 40 -0.25 -17.29 -34.31
C GLU A 40 1.03 -18.14 -34.26
N ASN A 41 1.19 -18.88 -33.17
CA ASN A 41 2.28 -19.80 -32.92
C ASN A 41 3.68 -19.18 -32.82
N GLU A 42 3.80 -17.86 -32.68
CA GLU A 42 5.07 -17.17 -32.42
C GLU A 42 5.19 -16.73 -30.96
N TRP A 43 6.39 -16.88 -30.38
CA TRP A 43 6.69 -16.40 -29.03
C TRP A 43 7.07 -14.92 -29.05
N ILE A 44 6.35 -14.14 -28.24
CA ILE A 44 6.59 -12.71 -28.02
C ILE A 44 7.09 -12.53 -26.58
N ASP A 45 8.21 -11.85 -26.40
CA ASP A 45 8.72 -11.44 -25.09
C ASP A 45 8.12 -10.09 -24.69
N ILE A 46 7.13 -10.13 -23.79
CA ILE A 46 6.28 -8.99 -23.45
C ILE A 46 7.09 -7.84 -22.84
N LEU A 47 8.14 -8.16 -22.07
CA LEU A 47 8.94 -7.17 -21.33
C LEU A 47 10.39 -7.09 -21.83
N MET A 48 10.71 -7.76 -22.94
CA MET A 48 12.04 -7.83 -23.55
C MET A 48 13.16 -8.25 -22.57
N ASN A 49 12.81 -9.07 -21.58
CA ASN A 49 13.74 -9.53 -20.53
C ASN A 49 13.76 -11.06 -20.37
N GLY A 50 13.02 -11.78 -21.21
CA GLY A 50 12.90 -13.23 -21.23
C GLY A 50 12.15 -13.85 -20.04
N GLN A 51 11.63 -13.03 -19.11
CA GLN A 51 10.93 -13.50 -17.91
C GLN A 51 9.41 -13.52 -18.07
N LEU A 52 8.88 -12.96 -19.15
CA LEU A 52 7.46 -13.03 -19.46
C LEU A 52 7.27 -13.15 -20.97
N ARG A 53 6.92 -14.34 -21.44
CA ARG A 53 6.72 -14.62 -22.86
C ARG A 53 5.32 -15.14 -23.11
N ARG A 54 4.75 -14.82 -24.26
CA ARG A 54 3.43 -15.29 -24.68
C ARG A 54 3.47 -15.82 -26.10
N LYS A 55 2.70 -16.85 -26.37
CA LYS A 55 2.45 -17.40 -27.70
C LYS A 55 0.97 -17.64 -27.88
N ILE A 56 0.39 -17.07 -28.94
CA ILE A 56 -1.03 -17.25 -29.26
C ILE A 56 -1.20 -18.60 -29.95
N ILE A 57 -2.08 -19.44 -29.41
CA ILE A 57 -2.42 -20.76 -29.95
C ILE A 57 -3.69 -20.68 -30.81
N LYS A 58 -4.64 -19.85 -30.39
CA LYS A 58 -5.88 -19.57 -31.12
C LYS A 58 -6.16 -18.08 -31.00
N LEU A 59 -6.34 -17.40 -32.14
CA LEU A 59 -6.78 -16.01 -32.16
C LEU A 59 -8.16 -15.83 -31.52
N GLY A 60 -8.29 -14.77 -30.73
CA GLY A 60 -9.58 -14.26 -30.26
C GLY A 60 -10.21 -13.26 -31.23
N GLU A 61 -11.31 -12.67 -30.80
CA GLU A 61 -12.02 -11.63 -31.54
C GLU A 61 -11.24 -10.31 -31.54
N LYS A 62 -10.86 -9.81 -32.72
CA LYS A 62 -10.07 -8.56 -32.83
C LYS A 62 -10.81 -7.37 -32.19
N GLY A 63 -10.09 -6.56 -31.42
CA GLY A 63 -10.58 -5.32 -30.82
C GLY A 63 -11.22 -5.49 -29.43
N ASN A 64 -11.34 -6.72 -28.93
CA ASN A 64 -12.00 -7.03 -27.67
C ASN A 64 -10.97 -7.40 -26.59
N ARG A 65 -10.07 -6.47 -26.24
CA ARG A 65 -9.12 -6.63 -25.13
C ARG A 65 -9.69 -6.03 -23.84
N PRO A 66 -9.38 -6.62 -22.67
CA PRO A 66 -9.84 -6.08 -21.39
C PRO A 66 -9.07 -4.81 -21.03
N ASN A 67 -9.78 -3.86 -20.43
CA ASN A 67 -9.20 -2.67 -19.81
C ASN A 67 -8.86 -2.94 -18.34
N ALA A 68 -8.07 -2.03 -17.75
CA ALA A 68 -7.83 -2.06 -16.31
C ALA A 68 -9.17 -2.03 -15.54
N SER A 69 -9.26 -2.86 -14.50
CA SER A 69 -10.45 -3.09 -13.67
C SER A 69 -11.57 -3.93 -14.28
N ASP A 70 -11.53 -4.29 -15.56
CA ASP A 70 -12.52 -5.19 -16.14
C ASP A 70 -12.49 -6.56 -15.45
N ILE A 71 -13.66 -7.19 -15.37
CA ILE A 71 -13.86 -8.52 -14.81
C ILE A 71 -13.62 -9.52 -15.94
N CYS A 72 -12.55 -10.30 -15.82
CA CYS A 72 -12.15 -11.31 -16.79
C CYS A 72 -12.49 -12.71 -16.29
N THR A 73 -13.21 -13.49 -17.09
CA THR A 73 -13.45 -14.91 -16.84
C THR A 73 -12.50 -15.74 -17.67
N LEU A 74 -11.74 -16.60 -17.01
CA LEU A 74 -10.60 -17.30 -17.57
C LEU A 74 -10.72 -18.81 -17.36
N LYS A 75 -10.16 -19.59 -18.29
CA LYS A 75 -9.69 -20.94 -18.01
C LYS A 75 -8.17 -20.93 -17.98
N ILE A 76 -7.59 -21.45 -16.90
CA ILE A 76 -6.13 -21.49 -16.74
C ILE A 76 -5.64 -22.88 -16.33
N ILE A 77 -4.53 -23.30 -16.92
CA ILE A 77 -3.79 -24.51 -16.54
C ILE A 77 -2.33 -24.13 -16.41
N GLY A 78 -1.79 -24.12 -15.19
CA GLY A 78 -0.39 -23.83 -14.89
C GLY A 78 0.41 -25.11 -14.68
N LYS A 79 1.54 -25.23 -15.38
CA LYS A 79 2.43 -26.39 -15.32
C LYS A 79 3.88 -25.99 -15.01
N LEU A 80 4.61 -26.86 -14.32
CA LEU A 80 6.06 -26.76 -14.18
C LEU A 80 6.77 -27.20 -15.47
N GLU A 81 8.09 -26.99 -15.53
CA GLU A 81 8.95 -27.43 -16.65
C GLU A 81 8.87 -28.95 -16.92
N ASP A 82 8.64 -29.75 -15.87
CA ASP A 82 8.49 -31.21 -16.00
C ASP A 82 7.10 -31.66 -16.46
N GLY A 83 6.18 -30.71 -16.70
CA GLY A 83 4.80 -30.96 -17.13
C GLY A 83 3.80 -31.19 -16.00
N THR A 84 4.24 -31.18 -14.73
CA THR A 84 3.35 -31.32 -13.56
C THR A 84 2.37 -30.16 -13.50
N VAL A 85 1.07 -30.46 -13.45
CA VAL A 85 0.01 -29.46 -13.26
C VAL A 85 0.02 -29.01 -11.80
N VAL A 86 0.19 -27.72 -11.57
CA VAL A 86 0.24 -27.11 -10.24
C VAL A 86 -0.96 -26.22 -9.95
N GLU A 87 -1.63 -25.75 -11.00
CA GLU A 87 -2.83 -24.92 -10.94
C GLU A 87 -3.74 -25.28 -12.10
N GLU A 88 -5.03 -25.43 -11.83
CA GLU A 88 -6.03 -25.74 -12.84
C GLU A 88 -7.37 -25.14 -12.42
N TYR A 89 -7.90 -24.26 -13.25
CA TYR A 89 -9.18 -23.61 -13.04
C TYR A 89 -9.92 -23.61 -14.38
N GLU A 90 -11.07 -24.28 -14.43
CA GLU A 90 -11.92 -24.26 -15.62
C GLU A 90 -12.64 -22.91 -15.77
N GLU A 91 -12.91 -22.25 -14.65
CA GLU A 91 -13.54 -20.94 -14.60
C GLU A 91 -12.99 -20.17 -13.40
N LEU A 92 -12.21 -19.13 -13.70
CA LEU A 92 -11.62 -18.22 -12.72
C LEU A 92 -11.97 -16.79 -13.11
N THR A 93 -12.67 -16.10 -12.21
CA THR A 93 -13.00 -14.68 -12.39
C THR A 93 -12.01 -13.82 -11.61
N ILE A 94 -11.33 -12.94 -12.33
CA ILE A 94 -10.40 -11.96 -11.77
C ILE A 94 -10.83 -10.56 -12.17
N GLN A 95 -10.40 -9.58 -11.39
CA GLN A 95 -10.43 -8.19 -11.80
C GLN A 95 -9.04 -7.78 -12.29
N LEU A 96 -8.94 -7.39 -13.57
CA LEU A 96 -7.66 -7.17 -14.23
C LEU A 96 -6.92 -5.96 -13.62
N GLY A 97 -5.65 -6.14 -13.25
CA GLY A 97 -4.84 -5.10 -12.63
C GLY A 97 -4.92 -5.02 -11.11
N ASP A 98 -5.81 -5.81 -10.48
CA ASP A 98 -5.93 -5.88 -9.02
C ASP A 98 -4.98 -6.90 -8.38
N ILE A 99 -4.15 -7.57 -9.18
CA ILE A 99 -3.15 -8.55 -8.73
C ILE A 99 -3.80 -9.71 -7.96
N GLU A 100 -4.98 -10.16 -8.42
CA GLU A 100 -5.67 -11.34 -7.89
C GLU A 100 -4.98 -12.65 -8.27
N VAL A 101 -4.17 -12.61 -9.33
CA VAL A 101 -3.25 -13.67 -9.76
C VAL A 101 -1.81 -13.19 -9.65
N ILE A 102 -0.84 -14.01 -10.06
CA ILE A 102 0.56 -13.59 -10.18
C ILE A 102 0.71 -12.50 -11.25
N GLN A 103 1.68 -11.60 -11.07
CA GLN A 103 1.84 -10.40 -11.90
C GLN A 103 2.01 -10.73 -13.40
N GLY A 104 2.70 -11.82 -13.72
CA GLY A 104 2.91 -12.23 -15.11
C GLY A 104 1.62 -12.57 -15.83
N LEU A 105 0.67 -13.23 -15.15
CA LEU A 105 -0.65 -13.51 -15.73
C LEU A 105 -1.46 -12.23 -15.90
N ASP A 106 -1.49 -11.38 -14.87
CA ASP A 106 -2.22 -10.09 -14.91
C ASP A 106 -1.76 -9.22 -16.09
N LEU A 107 -0.44 -9.17 -16.35
CA LEU A 107 0.13 -8.47 -17.51
C LEU A 107 -0.16 -9.16 -18.84
N ALA A 108 -0.11 -10.49 -18.90
CA ALA A 108 -0.34 -11.23 -20.14
C ALA A 108 -1.82 -11.15 -20.59
N ILE A 109 -2.76 -11.24 -19.65
CA ILE A 109 -4.21 -11.20 -19.90
C ILE A 109 -4.63 -9.86 -20.51
N ALA A 110 -4.01 -8.75 -20.08
CA ALA A 110 -4.25 -7.42 -20.66
C ALA A 110 -3.95 -7.33 -22.18
N LEU A 111 -3.16 -8.27 -22.71
CA LEU A 111 -2.80 -8.30 -24.12
C LEU A 111 -3.65 -9.29 -24.94
N MET A 112 -4.51 -10.08 -24.28
CA MET A 112 -5.34 -11.11 -24.90
C MET A 112 -6.67 -10.54 -25.38
N ASN A 113 -7.22 -11.13 -26.45
CA ASN A 113 -8.58 -10.85 -26.90
C ASN A 113 -9.58 -11.89 -26.36
N ILE A 114 -10.86 -11.54 -26.27
CA ILE A 114 -11.93 -12.52 -25.97
C ILE A 114 -11.85 -13.72 -26.92
N GLY A 115 -11.94 -14.93 -26.37
CA GLY A 115 -11.86 -16.20 -27.10
C GLY A 115 -10.43 -16.63 -27.48
N GLU A 116 -9.41 -15.82 -27.18
CA GLU A 116 -8.00 -16.14 -27.41
C GLU A 116 -7.54 -17.24 -26.46
N ILE A 117 -6.78 -18.20 -27.01
CA ILE A 117 -6.05 -19.18 -26.22
C ILE A 117 -4.57 -18.91 -26.42
N ALA A 118 -3.84 -18.72 -25.32
CA ALA A 118 -2.41 -18.43 -25.33
C ALA A 118 -1.64 -19.31 -24.36
N GLU A 119 -0.42 -19.67 -24.75
CA GLU A 119 0.60 -20.16 -23.85
C GLU A 119 1.37 -18.97 -23.27
N VAL A 120 1.53 -18.92 -21.96
CA VAL A 120 2.24 -17.86 -21.24
C VAL A 120 3.33 -18.49 -20.38
N GLU A 121 4.58 -18.12 -20.65
CA GLU A 121 5.72 -18.50 -19.84
C GLU A 121 6.03 -17.38 -18.85
N VAL A 122 5.94 -17.71 -17.56
CA VAL A 122 6.15 -16.78 -16.45
C VAL A 122 7.38 -17.20 -15.65
N GLY A 123 8.45 -16.41 -15.74
CA GLY A 123 9.64 -16.56 -14.91
C GLY A 123 9.37 -16.19 -13.44
N PRO A 124 10.22 -16.65 -12.50
CA PRO A 124 9.97 -16.54 -11.07
C PRO A 124 9.73 -15.10 -10.60
N ARG A 125 10.39 -14.11 -11.21
CA ARG A 125 10.22 -12.68 -10.86
C ARG A 125 8.78 -12.19 -11.00
N PHE A 126 8.04 -12.69 -11.98
CA PHE A 126 6.64 -12.32 -12.23
C PHE A 126 5.65 -13.41 -11.80
N GLY A 127 6.16 -14.53 -11.30
CA GLY A 127 5.40 -15.65 -10.77
C GLY A 127 5.46 -15.71 -9.25
N TYR A 128 5.91 -16.85 -8.72
CA TYR A 128 5.93 -17.13 -7.29
C TYR A 128 7.28 -16.84 -6.60
N GLY A 129 8.22 -16.19 -7.29
CA GLY A 129 9.51 -15.77 -6.73
C GLY A 129 10.33 -16.91 -6.12
N ASP A 130 11.33 -16.56 -5.32
CA ASP A 130 12.22 -17.52 -4.65
C ASP A 130 11.50 -18.31 -3.53
N ILE A 131 10.35 -17.83 -3.07
CA ILE A 131 9.56 -18.48 -2.02
C ILE A 131 8.75 -19.66 -2.59
N GLY A 132 8.29 -19.56 -3.84
CA GLY A 132 7.37 -20.52 -4.45
C GLY A 132 5.98 -20.46 -3.83
N ASN A 133 5.19 -21.51 -4.02
CA ASN A 133 3.88 -21.71 -3.38
C ASN A 133 3.76 -23.17 -2.94
N LYS A 134 4.33 -23.48 -1.78
CA LYS A 134 4.44 -24.85 -1.27
C LYS A 134 3.06 -25.46 -0.98
N PRO A 135 2.90 -26.78 -1.18
CA PRO A 135 3.92 -27.73 -1.60
C PRO A 135 4.10 -27.83 -3.13
N ASN A 136 3.17 -27.31 -3.91
CA ASN A 136 3.07 -27.61 -5.35
C ASN A 136 4.09 -26.84 -6.21
N ILE A 137 4.43 -25.61 -5.82
CA ILE A 137 5.31 -24.74 -6.61
C ILE A 137 6.60 -24.50 -5.84
N PRO A 138 7.74 -25.02 -6.31
CA PRO A 138 9.03 -24.76 -5.68
C PRO A 138 9.45 -23.30 -5.86
N GLY A 139 10.37 -22.85 -4.99
CA GLY A 139 10.99 -21.53 -5.12
C GLY A 139 11.81 -21.41 -6.40
N GLY A 140 11.77 -20.25 -7.05
CA GLY A 140 12.51 -19.98 -8.29
C GLY A 140 11.91 -20.67 -9.53
N ALA A 141 10.75 -21.33 -9.40
CA ALA A 141 10.12 -22.03 -10.50
C ALA A 141 9.63 -21.08 -11.59
N LYS A 142 9.82 -21.51 -12.84
CA LYS A 142 9.13 -20.99 -14.01
C LYS A 142 7.84 -21.77 -14.22
N ILE A 143 6.75 -21.06 -14.52
CA ILE A 143 5.44 -21.67 -14.75
C ILE A 143 5.00 -21.42 -16.19
N PHE A 144 4.46 -22.45 -16.82
CA PHE A 144 3.90 -22.41 -18.17
C PHE A 144 2.39 -22.52 -18.05
N TYR A 145 1.69 -21.45 -18.39
CA TYR A 145 0.24 -21.41 -18.38
C TYR A 145 -0.32 -21.62 -19.78
N THR A 146 -1.38 -22.40 -19.88
CA THR A 146 -2.36 -22.27 -20.96
C THR A 146 -3.51 -21.43 -20.43
N VAL A 147 -3.78 -20.29 -21.07
CA VAL A 147 -4.82 -19.33 -20.68
C VAL A 147 -5.81 -19.21 -21.82
N GLU A 148 -7.10 -19.31 -21.51
CA GLU A 148 -8.20 -18.96 -22.40
C GLU A 148 -8.99 -17.81 -21.76
N LEU A 149 -9.09 -16.69 -22.47
CA LEU A 149 -9.92 -15.55 -22.05
C LEU A 149 -11.35 -15.77 -22.55
N LYS A 150 -12.25 -16.23 -21.68
CA LYS A 150 -13.60 -16.64 -22.05
C LYS A 150 -14.56 -15.47 -22.18
N ALA A 151 -14.53 -14.53 -21.24
CA ALA A 151 -15.42 -13.38 -21.22
C ALA A 151 -14.78 -12.17 -20.54
N ILE A 152 -15.30 -10.99 -20.87
CA ILE A 152 -14.97 -9.71 -20.25
C ILE A 152 -16.29 -9.04 -19.87
N GLU A 153 -16.37 -8.57 -18.64
CA GLU A 153 -17.46 -7.75 -18.13
C GLU A 153 -16.86 -6.45 -17.55
N LEU A 154 -17.60 -5.34 -17.66
CA LEU A 154 -17.16 -4.07 -17.10
C LEU A 154 -17.21 -4.12 -15.57
N GLU A 155 -16.31 -3.38 -14.92
CA GLU A 155 -16.42 -3.16 -13.48
C GLU A 155 -17.79 -2.56 -13.14
N VAL A 156 -18.43 -3.14 -12.12
CA VAL A 156 -19.69 -2.62 -11.59
C VAL A 156 -19.39 -1.39 -10.72
N ASP A 157 -20.07 -0.29 -11.00
CA ASP A 157 -19.96 0.93 -10.18
C ASP A 157 -20.30 0.62 -8.72
N LEU A 158 -19.55 1.22 -7.78
CA LEU A 158 -19.76 1.03 -6.35
C LEU A 158 -21.20 1.32 -5.91
N ASP A 159 -21.84 2.31 -6.53
CA ASP A 159 -23.23 2.69 -6.23
C ASP A 159 -24.25 1.62 -6.62
N GLN A 160 -23.89 0.67 -7.48
CA GLN A 160 -24.77 -0.43 -7.91
C GLN A 160 -24.60 -1.67 -7.04
N LEU A 161 -23.60 -1.68 -6.13
CA LEU A 161 -23.31 -2.80 -5.26
C LEU A 161 -24.03 -2.63 -3.92
N SER A 162 -24.70 -3.70 -3.48
CA SER A 162 -25.23 -3.77 -2.12
C SER A 162 -24.10 -3.78 -1.07
N VAL A 163 -24.41 -3.40 0.17
CA VAL A 163 -23.43 -3.41 1.29
C VAL A 163 -22.77 -4.78 1.46
N HIS A 164 -23.54 -5.86 1.33
CA HIS A 164 -23.01 -7.22 1.42
C HIS A 164 -22.02 -7.52 0.29
N GLN A 165 -22.35 -7.20 -0.96
CA GLN A 165 -21.45 -7.40 -2.10
C GLN A 165 -20.15 -6.60 -1.95
N ARG A 166 -20.25 -5.34 -1.50
CA ARG A 166 -19.09 -4.50 -1.20
C ARG A 166 -18.20 -5.11 -0.13
N GLN A 167 -18.82 -5.62 0.94
CA GLN A 167 -18.10 -6.29 2.02
C GLN A 167 -17.38 -7.56 1.54
N GLU A 168 -18.05 -8.37 0.72
CA GLU A 168 -17.50 -9.60 0.14
C GLU A 168 -16.30 -9.30 -0.77
N ILE A 169 -16.46 -8.38 -1.72
CA ILE A 169 -15.39 -7.97 -2.64
C ILE A 169 -14.22 -7.35 -1.85
N GLY A 170 -14.50 -6.41 -0.94
CA GLY A 170 -13.47 -5.78 -0.11
C GLY A 170 -12.69 -6.79 0.72
N ASN A 171 -13.35 -7.80 1.29
CA ASN A 171 -12.70 -8.87 2.03
C ASN A 171 -11.87 -9.79 1.14
N LYS A 172 -12.35 -10.15 -0.07
CA LYS A 172 -11.57 -10.91 -1.05
C LYS A 172 -10.25 -10.19 -1.38
N LYS A 173 -10.30 -8.87 -1.65
CA LYS A 173 -9.10 -8.05 -1.89
C LYS A 173 -8.19 -7.97 -0.67
N ARG A 174 -8.77 -7.84 0.55
CA ARG A 174 -8.00 -7.86 1.80
C ARG A 174 -7.24 -9.19 1.97
N GLU A 175 -7.87 -10.32 1.70
CA GLU A 175 -7.27 -11.64 1.82
C GLU A 175 -6.16 -11.86 0.80
N ARG A 176 -6.36 -11.35 -0.42
CA ARG A 176 -5.29 -11.29 -1.42
C ARG A 176 -4.10 -10.45 -0.95
N GLY A 177 -4.37 -9.29 -0.36
CA GLY A 177 -3.34 -8.46 0.27
C GLY A 177 -2.59 -9.18 1.40
N ASN A 178 -3.29 -9.95 2.23
CA ASN A 178 -2.67 -10.77 3.28
C ASN A 178 -1.72 -11.81 2.67
N TRP A 179 -2.12 -12.45 1.57
CA TRP A 179 -1.31 -13.43 0.86
C TRP A 179 0.01 -12.82 0.38
N TRP A 180 -0.03 -11.66 -0.28
CA TRP A 180 1.18 -10.93 -0.70
C TRP A 180 2.04 -10.46 0.49
N TYR A 181 1.40 -9.98 1.57
CA TYR A 181 2.11 -9.52 2.76
C TYR A 181 2.90 -10.63 3.46
N MET A 182 2.33 -11.85 3.55
CA MET A 182 2.99 -13.02 4.14
C MET A 182 4.23 -13.45 3.35
N ARG A 183 4.25 -13.18 2.04
CA ARG A 183 5.38 -13.45 1.14
C ARG A 183 6.45 -12.37 1.18
N ASN A 184 6.30 -11.39 2.07
CA ASN A 184 7.17 -10.23 2.18
C ASN A 184 7.19 -9.36 0.92
N GLU A 185 6.05 -9.26 0.22
CA GLU A 185 5.83 -8.35 -0.91
C GLU A 185 4.88 -7.22 -0.50
N PRO A 186 5.34 -6.26 0.33
CA PRO A 186 4.46 -5.26 0.93
C PRO A 186 3.87 -4.28 -0.09
N THR A 187 4.55 -4.01 -1.22
CA THR A 187 4.05 -3.11 -2.27
C THR A 187 2.79 -3.66 -2.94
N LEU A 188 2.79 -4.94 -3.30
CA LEU A 188 1.62 -5.61 -3.90
C LEU A 188 0.49 -5.72 -2.87
N ALA A 189 0.83 -6.01 -1.61
CA ALA A 189 -0.14 -6.01 -0.52
C ALA A 189 -0.83 -4.65 -0.35
N ILE A 190 -0.06 -3.55 -0.40
CA ILE A 190 -0.60 -2.17 -0.33
C ILE A 190 -1.62 -1.92 -1.45
N GLN A 191 -1.34 -2.35 -2.68
CA GLN A 191 -2.27 -2.20 -3.80
C GLN A 191 -3.59 -2.93 -3.53
N CYS A 192 -3.54 -4.21 -3.13
CA CYS A 192 -4.75 -4.96 -2.80
C CYS A 192 -5.52 -4.34 -1.62
N TYR A 193 -4.84 -3.84 -0.58
CA TYR A 193 -5.52 -3.18 0.55
C TYR A 193 -6.14 -1.83 0.17
N ARG A 194 -5.51 -1.06 -0.72
CA ARG A 194 -6.11 0.18 -1.23
C ARG A 194 -7.38 -0.13 -2.02
N ARG A 195 -7.30 -1.12 -2.91
CA ARG A 195 -8.46 -1.57 -3.67
C ARG A 195 -9.56 -2.11 -2.76
N ALA A 196 -9.21 -2.86 -1.71
CA ALA A 196 -10.17 -3.28 -0.69
C ALA A 196 -10.89 -2.10 0.00
N LEU A 197 -10.17 -1.00 0.27
CA LEU A 197 -10.76 0.20 0.88
C LEU A 197 -11.70 0.94 -0.07
N GLU A 198 -11.51 0.88 -1.39
CA GLU A 198 -12.44 1.49 -2.34
C GLU A 198 -13.84 0.86 -2.23
N TYR A 199 -13.93 -0.45 -1.96
CA TYR A 199 -15.22 -1.10 -1.71
C TYR A 199 -15.74 -0.88 -0.28
N LEU A 200 -14.86 -0.76 0.70
CA LEU A 200 -15.24 -0.69 2.13
C LEU A 200 -15.35 0.74 2.69
N ASP A 201 -14.89 1.77 1.96
CA ASP A 201 -14.83 3.17 2.39
C ASP A 201 -15.47 4.08 1.35
N ASP A 202 -16.63 4.66 1.68
CA ASP A 202 -17.53 5.26 0.69
C ASP A 202 -17.13 6.65 0.20
N THR A 203 -16.38 7.41 1.02
CA THR A 203 -15.68 8.69 0.74
C THR A 203 -15.60 9.53 2.03
N ASN A 204 -14.45 10.17 2.28
CA ASN A 204 -14.23 11.09 3.41
C ASN A 204 -14.54 10.56 4.83
N GLY A 205 -14.45 9.24 5.03
CA GLY A 205 -14.60 8.63 6.35
C GLY A 205 -16.02 8.69 6.91
N GLY A 206 -17.03 8.86 6.04
CA GLY A 206 -18.43 8.56 6.28
C GLY A 206 -18.89 7.39 5.42
N ILE A 207 -19.99 6.75 5.81
CA ILE A 207 -20.76 5.87 4.93
C ILE A 207 -21.96 6.70 4.51
N SER A 208 -21.99 7.21 3.28
CA SER A 208 -23.17 7.84 2.71
C SER A 208 -23.81 6.85 1.75
N TYR A 209 -24.36 5.78 2.30
CA TYR A 209 -25.20 4.89 1.52
C TYR A 209 -26.45 5.69 1.12
N GLN A 210 -26.58 6.01 -0.17
CA GLN A 210 -27.82 6.55 -0.70
C GLN A 210 -28.74 5.37 -0.99
N GLU A 211 -29.79 5.25 -0.19
CA GLU A 211 -30.83 4.23 -0.36
C GLU A 211 -31.39 4.30 -1.78
N LYS A 212 -31.22 3.22 -2.56
CA LYS A 212 -31.88 3.06 -3.86
C LYS A 212 -33.15 2.25 -3.69
N GLU A 213 -34.22 2.66 -4.37
CA GLU A 213 -35.49 1.91 -4.40
C GLU A 213 -35.25 0.49 -4.94
N GLY A 214 -35.47 -0.53 -4.09
CA GLY A 214 -35.36 -1.94 -4.46
C GLY A 214 -34.21 -2.71 -3.81
N ASP A 215 -33.26 -2.03 -3.15
CA ASP A 215 -32.21 -2.71 -2.37
C ASP A 215 -32.79 -3.26 -1.06
N GLN A 216 -32.33 -4.44 -0.62
CA GLN A 216 -32.57 -4.88 0.75
C GLN A 216 -31.92 -3.87 1.69
N PHE A 217 -32.73 -3.20 2.53
CA PHE A 217 -32.25 -2.25 3.53
C PHE A 217 -31.03 -2.82 4.27
N ALA A 218 -29.87 -2.20 4.10
CA ALA A 218 -28.68 -2.57 4.85
C ALA A 218 -28.98 -2.34 6.33
N SER A 219 -28.89 -3.41 7.14
CA SER A 219 -29.12 -3.28 8.56
C SER A 219 -27.98 -2.52 9.23
N ASP A 220 -28.24 -1.93 10.40
CA ASP A 220 -27.18 -1.34 11.23
C ASP A 220 -26.04 -2.34 11.51
N ALA A 221 -26.37 -3.65 11.58
CA ALA A 221 -25.40 -4.72 11.75
C ALA A 221 -24.50 -4.90 10.51
N ASP A 222 -25.06 -4.77 9.30
CA ASP A 222 -24.28 -4.87 8.05
C ASP A 222 -23.34 -3.67 7.90
N LEU A 223 -23.82 -2.46 8.22
CA LEU A 223 -23.00 -1.24 8.23
C LEU A 223 -21.87 -1.32 9.27
N GLN A 224 -22.16 -1.88 10.45
CA GLN A 224 -21.17 -2.14 11.48
C GLN A 224 -20.13 -3.18 11.03
N GLY A 225 -20.57 -4.25 10.35
CA GLY A 225 -19.67 -5.25 9.77
C GLY A 225 -18.71 -4.65 8.73
N LEU A 226 -19.24 -3.83 7.82
CA LEU A 226 -18.45 -3.08 6.84
C LEU A 226 -17.41 -2.18 7.52
N LEU A 227 -17.82 -1.45 8.56
CA LEU A 227 -16.94 -0.60 9.36
C LEU A 227 -15.81 -1.41 10.00
N GLU A 228 -16.12 -2.56 10.59
CA GLU A 228 -15.13 -3.42 11.23
C GLU A 228 -14.11 -3.97 10.22
N ASP A 229 -14.57 -4.40 9.05
CA ASP A 229 -13.70 -4.88 7.98
C ASP A 229 -12.82 -3.76 7.43
N ARG A 230 -13.36 -2.56 7.25
CA ARG A 230 -12.58 -1.35 6.91
C ARG A 230 -11.46 -1.12 7.92
N MET A 231 -11.73 -1.24 9.23
CA MET A 231 -10.70 -1.09 10.28
C MET A 231 -9.63 -2.18 10.23
N LYS A 232 -10.00 -3.43 9.87
CA LYS A 232 -9.03 -4.51 9.64
C LYS A 232 -8.12 -4.18 8.46
N VAL A 233 -8.67 -3.68 7.35
CA VAL A 233 -7.89 -3.30 6.16
C VAL A 233 -6.94 -2.15 6.46
N TYR A 234 -7.39 -1.05 7.08
CA TYR A 234 -6.50 0.06 7.45
C TYR A 234 -5.35 -0.40 8.36
N ASN A 235 -5.62 -1.32 9.29
CA ASN A 235 -4.60 -1.91 10.14
C ASN A 235 -3.56 -2.72 9.33
N ASN A 236 -3.99 -3.54 8.36
CA ASN A 236 -3.09 -4.31 7.52
C ASN A 236 -2.30 -3.42 6.55
N LEU A 237 -2.97 -2.42 5.98
CA LEU A 237 -2.37 -1.39 5.14
C LEU A 237 -1.25 -0.63 5.88
N ALA A 238 -1.51 -0.19 7.11
CA ALA A 238 -0.50 0.46 7.94
C ALA A 238 0.72 -0.43 8.18
N ALA A 239 0.51 -1.74 8.43
CA ALA A 239 1.61 -2.69 8.60
C ALA A 239 2.46 -2.83 7.33
N ALA A 240 1.81 -2.93 6.16
CA ALA A 240 2.50 -3.01 4.88
C ALA A 240 3.26 -1.70 4.55
N GLN A 241 2.65 -0.54 4.81
CA GLN A 241 3.30 0.75 4.64
C GLN A 241 4.51 0.94 5.57
N MET A 242 4.43 0.48 6.82
CA MET A 242 5.56 0.47 7.74
C MET A 242 6.70 -0.42 7.24
N LYS A 243 6.41 -1.58 6.63
CA LYS A 243 7.43 -2.43 6.00
C LYS A 243 8.14 -1.74 4.83
N CYS A 244 7.47 -0.83 4.14
CA CYS A 244 8.03 -0.02 3.06
C CYS A 244 8.66 1.30 3.53
N ASP A 245 8.83 1.51 4.84
CA ASP A 245 9.29 2.77 5.45
C ASP A 245 8.43 4.00 5.09
N ALA A 246 7.19 3.79 4.61
CA ALA A 246 6.24 4.84 4.28
C ALA A 246 5.49 5.34 5.54
N TYR A 247 6.24 5.83 6.52
CA TYR A 247 5.74 6.16 7.87
C TYR A 247 4.68 7.25 7.90
N ASP A 248 4.68 8.21 6.96
CA ASP A 248 3.63 9.24 6.86
C ASP A 248 2.29 8.66 6.43
N SER A 249 2.30 7.80 5.41
CA SER A 249 1.10 7.09 4.95
C SER A 249 0.59 6.14 6.04
N ALA A 250 1.49 5.40 6.69
CA ALA A 250 1.16 4.51 7.80
C ALA A 250 0.50 5.26 8.96
N GLN A 251 0.99 6.46 9.29
CA GLN A 251 0.39 7.27 10.35
C GLN A 251 -1.06 7.63 10.03
N ARG A 252 -1.35 8.07 8.79
CA ARG A 252 -2.74 8.39 8.38
C ARG A 252 -3.66 7.16 8.48
N SER A 253 -3.19 6.00 8.01
CA SER A 253 -3.95 4.75 8.12
C SER A 253 -4.21 4.34 9.57
N VAL A 254 -3.24 4.52 10.47
CA VAL A 254 -3.41 4.26 11.90
C VAL A 254 -4.38 5.25 12.56
N GLU A 255 -4.32 6.54 12.18
CA GLU A 255 -5.23 7.56 12.67
C GLU A 255 -6.68 7.29 12.28
N ASN A 256 -6.94 6.80 11.06
CA ASN A 256 -8.26 6.35 10.64
C ASN A 256 -8.81 5.24 11.55
N VAL A 257 -7.96 4.28 11.95
CA VAL A 257 -8.36 3.23 12.90
C VAL A 257 -8.66 3.80 14.27
N LEU A 258 -7.78 4.63 14.83
CA LEU A 258 -7.92 5.16 16.18
C LEU A 258 -9.07 6.17 16.32
N ARG A 259 -9.49 6.82 15.22
CA ARG A 259 -10.68 7.69 15.21
C ARG A 259 -11.96 6.91 15.51
N CYS A 260 -12.09 5.69 14.99
CA CYS A 260 -13.24 4.83 15.19
C CYS A 260 -13.07 3.86 16.38
N GLN A 261 -11.84 3.37 16.60
CA GLN A 261 -11.49 2.40 17.64
C GLN A 261 -10.30 2.91 18.47
N PRO A 262 -10.50 3.85 19.41
CA PRO A 262 -9.40 4.45 20.18
C PRO A 262 -8.61 3.45 21.03
N GLN A 263 -9.20 2.31 21.36
CA GLN A 263 -8.59 1.23 22.15
C GLN A 263 -8.08 0.07 21.29
N ASN A 264 -7.91 0.26 19.97
CA ASN A 264 -7.36 -0.80 19.12
C ASN A 264 -5.87 -1.02 19.42
N VAL A 265 -5.54 -2.15 20.05
CA VAL A 265 -4.18 -2.49 20.50
C VAL A 265 -3.17 -2.49 19.35
N LYS A 266 -3.52 -3.06 18.19
CA LYS A 266 -2.63 -3.12 17.02
C LYS A 266 -2.34 -1.72 16.46
N ALA A 267 -3.35 -0.86 16.40
CA ALA A 267 -3.18 0.52 15.92
C ALA A 267 -2.36 1.37 16.90
N LEU A 268 -2.62 1.27 18.22
CA LEU A 268 -1.82 1.94 19.25
C LEU A 268 -0.35 1.50 19.21
N PHE A 269 -0.11 0.19 19.06
CA PHE A 269 1.23 -0.35 18.91
C PHE A 269 1.95 0.21 17.69
N ARG A 270 1.29 0.18 16.52
CA ARG A 270 1.84 0.75 15.27
C ARG A 270 2.12 2.25 15.40
N LYS A 271 1.21 3.03 16.00
CA LYS A 271 1.44 4.46 16.28
C LYS A 271 2.68 4.67 17.13
N GLY A 272 2.83 3.89 18.19
CA GLY A 272 4.01 3.92 19.06
C GLY A 272 5.31 3.65 18.29
N LYS A 273 5.34 2.63 17.42
CA LYS A 273 6.51 2.34 16.57
C LYS A 273 6.81 3.45 15.57
N ILE A 274 5.79 4.03 14.93
CA ILE A 274 5.96 5.15 13.99
C ILE A 274 6.59 6.36 14.71
N LEU A 275 6.06 6.73 15.89
CA LEU A 275 6.60 7.82 16.71
C LEU A 275 8.02 7.52 17.19
N HIS A 276 8.32 6.26 17.52
CA HIS A 276 9.66 5.83 17.90
C HIS A 276 10.67 6.09 16.77
N VAL A 277 10.33 5.71 15.54
CA VAL A 277 11.19 5.92 14.36
C VAL A 277 11.39 7.41 14.09
N ARG A 278 10.38 8.25 14.33
CA ARG A 278 10.47 9.72 14.22
C ARG A 278 11.30 10.40 15.32
N GLY A 279 11.72 9.65 16.34
CA GLY A 279 12.47 10.22 17.48
C GLY A 279 11.58 10.81 18.58
N GLU A 280 10.26 10.70 18.47
CA GLU A 280 9.29 11.20 19.45
C GLU A 280 9.11 10.19 20.59
N HIS A 281 10.20 9.87 21.29
CA HIS A 281 10.29 8.75 22.22
C HIS A 281 9.35 8.88 23.44
N ALA A 282 9.07 10.10 23.92
CA ALA A 282 8.13 10.33 25.01
C ALA A 282 6.69 10.01 24.61
N GLN A 283 6.26 10.45 23.42
CA GLN A 283 4.92 10.18 22.90
C GLN A 283 4.76 8.71 22.53
N ALA A 284 5.77 8.12 21.89
CA ALA A 284 5.82 6.69 21.59
C ALA A 284 5.61 5.85 22.85
N TYR A 285 6.30 6.18 23.94
CA TYR A 285 6.16 5.49 25.22
C TYR A 285 4.74 5.58 25.78
N ALA A 286 4.11 6.77 25.73
CA ALA A 286 2.73 6.95 26.19
C ALA A 286 1.73 6.09 25.39
N MET A 287 1.86 6.02 24.05
CA MET A 287 1.00 5.19 23.20
C MET A 287 1.20 3.69 23.49
N LEU A 288 2.44 3.24 23.64
CA LEU A 288 2.72 1.84 23.97
C LEU A 288 2.30 1.46 25.40
N GLN A 289 2.33 2.40 26.35
CA GLN A 289 1.77 2.17 27.68
C GLN A 289 0.26 1.98 27.63
N GLN A 290 -0.46 2.71 26.79
CA GLN A 290 -1.89 2.49 26.58
C GLN A 290 -2.14 1.10 25.97
N ALA A 291 -1.36 0.71 24.96
CA ALA A 291 -1.45 -0.62 24.37
C ALA A 291 -1.17 -1.73 25.41
N ALA A 292 -0.14 -1.59 26.25
CA ALA A 292 0.20 -2.55 27.30
C ALA A 292 -0.85 -2.66 28.42
N LYS A 293 -1.65 -1.62 28.66
CA LYS A 293 -2.77 -1.69 29.61
C LYS A 293 -3.90 -2.57 29.08
N LEU A 294 -4.10 -2.57 27.77
CA LEU A 294 -5.15 -3.32 27.09
C LEU A 294 -4.73 -4.76 26.80
N ASP A 295 -3.45 -4.97 26.51
CA ASP A 295 -2.84 -6.30 26.30
C ASP A 295 -1.54 -6.42 27.10
N PRO A 296 -1.61 -6.79 28.40
CA PRO A 296 -0.44 -6.89 29.26
C PRO A 296 0.48 -8.06 28.92
N GLU A 297 -0.01 -9.10 28.25
CA GLU A 297 0.76 -10.33 27.95
C GLU A 297 1.61 -10.21 26.69
N SER A 298 1.41 -9.16 25.89
CA SER A 298 2.14 -8.95 24.66
C SER A 298 3.63 -8.68 24.89
N LYS A 299 4.45 -9.71 24.61
CA LYS A 299 5.91 -9.63 24.69
C LYS A 299 6.49 -8.55 23.77
N GLU A 300 5.90 -8.35 22.59
CA GLU A 300 6.38 -7.36 21.61
C GLU A 300 6.24 -5.93 22.15
N ILE A 301 5.11 -5.61 22.78
CA ILE A 301 4.86 -4.31 23.40
C ILE A 301 5.82 -4.09 24.58
N GLN A 302 5.99 -5.10 25.44
CA GLN A 302 6.88 -5.01 26.60
C GLN A 302 8.34 -4.77 26.19
N GLN A 303 8.83 -5.47 25.16
CA GLN A 303 10.18 -5.29 24.65
C GLN A 303 10.41 -3.87 24.11
N GLU A 304 9.46 -3.36 23.32
CA GLU A 304 9.56 -2.01 22.75
C GLU A 304 9.50 -0.92 23.85
N LEU A 305 8.69 -1.12 24.89
CA LEU A 305 8.65 -0.22 26.06
C LEU A 305 10.01 -0.14 26.76
N VAL A 306 10.70 -1.27 26.96
CA VAL A 306 12.04 -1.29 27.57
C VAL A 306 13.06 -0.52 26.72
N ILE A 307 12.98 -0.65 25.40
CA ILE A 307 13.85 0.09 24.47
C ILE A 307 13.58 1.60 24.60
N LEU A 308 12.31 2.01 24.59
CA LEU A 308 11.90 3.40 24.71
C LEU A 308 12.28 4.03 26.06
N GLN A 309 12.18 3.30 27.17
CA GLN A 309 12.62 3.77 28.48
C GLN A 309 14.12 4.14 28.47
N LYS A 310 14.94 3.27 27.88
CA LYS A 310 16.39 3.53 27.75
C LYS A 310 16.68 4.74 26.87
N LYS A 311 15.94 4.92 25.77
CA LYS A 311 16.09 6.10 24.89
C LYS A 311 15.66 7.39 25.59
N ASN A 312 14.46 7.43 26.18
CA ASN A 312 13.95 8.57 26.94
C ASN A 312 14.92 9.01 28.06
N ALA A 313 15.50 8.05 28.80
CA ALA A 313 16.49 8.37 29.84
C ALA A 313 17.77 8.99 29.27
N LYS A 314 18.24 8.51 28.10
CA LYS A 314 19.40 9.08 27.39
C LYS A 314 19.09 10.49 26.88
N ASP A 315 17.91 10.73 26.33
CA ASP A 315 17.52 12.04 25.82
C ASP A 315 17.40 13.06 26.94
N ALA A 316 16.75 12.69 28.05
CA ALA A 316 16.68 13.53 29.25
C ALA A 316 18.08 13.87 29.80
N HIS A 317 19.01 12.89 29.79
CA HIS A 317 20.40 13.14 30.20
C HIS A 317 21.12 14.09 29.25
N ARG A 318 20.96 13.91 27.93
CA ARG A 318 21.55 14.77 26.90
C ARG A 318 21.01 16.19 26.99
N GLU A 319 19.71 16.35 27.16
CA GLU A 319 19.04 17.63 27.32
C GLU A 319 19.51 18.36 28.59
N LYS A 320 19.57 17.67 29.74
CA LYS A 320 20.13 18.22 30.98
C LYS A 320 21.57 18.70 30.82
N ASN A 321 22.40 17.93 30.11
CA ASN A 321 23.78 18.32 29.83
C ASN A 321 23.87 19.52 28.88
N LEU A 322 22.98 19.62 27.89
CA LEU A 322 22.89 20.77 26.99
C LEU A 322 22.50 22.04 27.77
N TYR A 323 21.45 21.99 28.61
CA TYR A 323 21.08 23.12 29.46
C TYR A 323 22.20 23.54 30.40
N ARG A 324 22.90 22.59 31.02
CA ARG A 324 24.05 22.89 31.89
C ARG A 324 25.12 23.70 31.15
N LYS A 325 25.46 23.30 29.92
CA LYS A 325 26.42 24.00 29.06
C LYS A 325 25.91 25.39 28.63
N MET A 326 24.66 25.48 28.18
CA MET A 326 24.06 26.75 27.74
C MET A 326 23.93 27.78 28.88
N LEU A 327 23.65 27.32 30.11
CA LEU A 327 23.55 28.17 31.29
C LEU A 327 24.91 28.48 31.95
N GLY A 328 26.03 28.02 31.36
CA GLY A 328 27.37 28.28 31.92
C GLY A 328 27.62 27.65 33.29
N THR A 329 26.80 26.67 33.70
CA THR A 329 26.91 25.98 35.00
C THR A 329 27.81 24.74 34.92
N SER A 330 28.43 24.48 33.76
CA SER A 330 29.49 23.50 33.62
C SER A 330 30.70 23.96 34.43
N LYS A 331 30.91 23.37 35.61
CA LYS A 331 32.19 23.46 36.32
C LYS A 331 33.28 22.90 35.40
N VAL A 332 34.00 23.79 34.71
CA VAL A 332 35.32 23.47 34.18
C VAL A 332 36.20 23.26 35.40
N ASN A 333 36.86 22.10 35.46
CA ASN A 333 37.79 21.75 36.52
C ASN A 333 38.76 22.91 36.79
N GLY A 334 38.65 23.51 37.97
CA GLY A 334 39.80 24.07 38.67
C GLY A 334 40.32 25.46 38.28
N VAL A 335 39.56 26.33 37.61
CA VAL A 335 39.92 27.76 37.57
C VAL A 335 38.70 28.61 37.91
N GLU A 336 38.71 29.18 39.12
CA GLU A 336 37.91 30.36 39.44
C GLU A 336 38.34 31.49 38.52
N LEU A 337 37.56 31.76 37.46
CA LEU A 337 37.59 33.06 36.82
C LEU A 337 37.00 34.07 37.80
N LYS A 338 37.88 34.67 38.61
CA LYS A 338 37.58 35.89 39.37
C LYS A 338 36.89 36.87 38.42
N LYS A 339 35.64 37.24 38.72
CA LYS A 339 35.01 38.42 38.15
C LYS A 339 35.80 39.64 38.62
N THR A 340 36.81 40.05 37.86
CA THR A 340 37.30 41.42 37.91
C THR A 340 36.26 42.29 37.23
N VAL A 341 35.40 42.91 38.04
CA VAL A 341 34.59 44.05 37.62
C VAL A 341 35.54 45.21 37.43
N THR A 342 36.01 45.42 36.21
CA THR A 342 36.50 46.74 35.78
C THR A 342 35.35 47.44 35.09
N GLU A 343 34.78 48.43 35.78
CA GLU A 343 33.90 49.42 35.18
C GLU A 343 34.64 50.11 34.02
N SER A 344 34.14 49.92 32.81
CA SER A 344 34.47 50.81 31.69
C SER A 344 33.19 51.09 30.93
N LYS A 345 32.71 52.31 31.11
CA LYS A 345 31.63 52.92 30.34
C LYS A 345 32.06 52.99 28.88
N ASN A 346 31.39 52.25 27.98
CA ASN A 346 30.99 52.87 26.73
C ASN A 346 29.82 52.16 26.04
N LYS A 347 28.90 52.99 25.55
CA LYS A 347 27.64 52.64 24.92
C LYS A 347 27.88 52.16 23.49
N ASN A 348 27.34 50.99 23.15
CA ASN A 348 26.39 50.75 22.04
C ASN A 348 26.43 49.28 21.56
N VAL A 349 25.25 48.82 21.12
CA VAL A 349 24.98 47.65 20.26
C VAL A 349 25.09 46.26 20.90
N ALA A 350 23.92 45.74 21.33
CA ALA A 350 23.40 44.43 20.90
C ALA A 350 22.06 44.16 21.60
N LYS A 351 20.99 44.77 21.08
CA LYS A 351 19.63 44.24 21.25
C LYS A 351 19.53 42.99 20.38
N VAL A 352 19.67 41.81 20.96
CA VAL A 352 19.05 40.59 20.43
C VAL A 352 18.39 39.90 21.61
N ALA A 353 17.14 40.27 21.84
CA ALA A 353 16.25 39.61 22.77
C ALA A 353 15.83 38.26 22.16
N TRP A 354 16.38 37.17 22.69
CA TRP A 354 15.88 35.83 22.42
C TRP A 354 14.61 35.62 23.24
N SER A 355 13.47 35.96 22.65
CA SER A 355 12.15 35.54 23.10
C SER A 355 11.88 34.10 22.67
N LEU A 356 11.34 33.29 23.60
CA LEU A 356 10.66 32.00 23.38
C LEU A 356 11.61 30.89 22.88
N ILE A 357 12.00 29.90 23.68
CA ILE A 357 11.21 28.70 24.00
C ILE A 357 11.64 28.22 25.39
N GLY A 358 10.87 28.54 26.41
CA GLY A 358 11.08 28.07 27.80
C GLY A 358 9.76 27.87 28.54
N GLY A 359 8.65 27.74 27.82
CA GLY A 359 7.30 27.79 28.39
C GLY A 359 6.78 26.47 28.95
N ALA A 360 7.31 25.31 28.56
CA ALA A 360 6.69 24.03 28.93
C ALA A 360 7.14 23.47 30.29
N ALA A 361 8.39 23.72 30.73
CA ALA A 361 8.92 23.10 31.94
C ALA A 361 8.61 23.89 33.24
N VAL A 362 8.43 25.21 33.16
CA VAL A 362 8.21 26.06 34.35
C VAL A 362 6.75 26.03 34.83
N ALA A 363 5.79 25.75 33.93
CA ALA A 363 4.37 25.72 34.28
C ALA A 363 3.98 24.56 35.22
N LEU A 364 4.67 23.42 35.17
CA LEU A 364 4.33 22.26 36.01
C LEU A 364 4.85 22.38 37.45
N ALA A 365 5.96 23.11 37.67
CA ALA A 365 6.48 23.33 39.02
C ALA A 365 5.65 24.35 39.82
N GLY A 366 5.05 25.35 39.14
CA GLY A 366 4.25 26.39 39.80
C GLY A 366 2.88 25.90 40.30
N ILE A 367 2.25 24.95 39.61
CA ILE A 367 0.91 24.46 39.95
C ILE A 367 0.92 23.55 41.19
N PHE A 368 2.03 22.84 41.45
CA PHE A 368 2.16 22.00 42.65
C PHE A 368 2.48 22.80 43.92
N ALA A 369 3.19 23.93 43.81
CA ALA A 369 3.53 24.76 44.96
C ALA A 369 2.34 25.58 45.48
N TYR A 370 1.43 26.01 44.60
CA TYR A 370 0.28 26.84 45.00
C TYR A 370 -0.81 26.08 45.78
N ARG A 371 -0.91 24.76 45.62
CA ARG A 371 -1.93 23.93 46.29
C ARG A 371 -1.60 23.53 47.74
N TYR A 372 -0.44 23.93 48.27
CA TYR A 372 -0.01 23.58 49.64
C TYR A 372 0.22 24.79 50.56
N THR A 373 -0.03 26.03 50.09
CA THR A 373 0.19 27.24 50.89
C THR A 373 -0.94 28.27 50.81
N SER A 374 -2.20 27.87 50.59
CA SER A 374 -3.36 28.75 50.79
C SER A 374 -4.56 27.98 51.32
#